data_AF-A0A839ITV2-F1
#
_entry.id   AF-A0A839ITV2-F1
#
_cell.length_a   1.000
_cell.length_b   1.000
_cell.length_c   1.000
_cell.angle_alpha   90.00
_cell.angle_beta   90.00
_cell.angle_gamma   90.00
#
_symmetry.space_group_name_H-M   'P 1'
#
loop_
_entity.id
_entity.type
_entity.pdbx_description
1 polymer ?
#
loop_
_entity_poly.entity_id
_entity_poly.type
_entity_poly.pdbx_seq_one_letter_code
_entity_poly.pdbx_strand_id
1 'polypeptide(L)'
;MEKFHCLVDSSFNLLKASERNQSELQGAIKEIESSTKSLNSTAQDIESRVASAVTASSREATEYIVKKVLSNLREAEKNADRASTRFEKAAKFSVLKIGVMFFLFFLMAGALLWFMFIKNIPTIDEINRLKNEKSILVGEIASLKQYGEVSRCDGKPCIQVDNSTWYGGEEMPYYIIIRKQ
;
A
#
# COMPACT_ATOMS: atom_id res chain seq x y z
N MET A 1 -59.58 102.70 49.57
CA MET A 1 -59.30 101.55 50.45
C MET A 1 -59.46 100.21 49.71
N GLU A 2 -60.42 100.06 48.80
CA GLU A 2 -60.65 98.82 48.02
C GLU A 2 -59.48 98.35 47.14
N LYS A 3 -58.74 99.27 46.50
CA LYS A 3 -57.59 98.90 45.64
C LYS A 3 -56.44 98.21 46.39
N PHE A 4 -56.27 98.50 47.68
CA PHE A 4 -55.25 97.84 48.51
C PHE A 4 -55.64 96.42 48.88
N HIS A 5 -56.93 96.17 49.16
CA HIS A 5 -57.43 94.82 49.42
C HIS A 5 -57.25 93.90 48.21
N CYS A 6 -57.58 94.38 47.01
CA CYS A 6 -57.45 93.58 45.78
C CYS A 6 -55.98 93.23 45.45
N LEU A 7 -55.04 94.15 45.75
CA LEU A 7 -53.60 93.90 45.60
C LEU A 7 -53.07 92.86 46.59
N VAL A 8 -53.50 92.93 47.85
CA VAL A 8 -53.11 91.96 48.88
C VAL A 8 -53.70 90.58 48.58
N ASP A 9 -54.97 90.49 48.17
CA ASP A 9 -55.62 89.22 47.83
C ASP A 9 -55.01 88.56 46.57
N SER A 10 -54.70 89.37 45.55
CA SER A 10 -54.01 88.91 44.35
C SER A 10 -52.62 88.36 44.68
N SER A 11 -51.86 89.07 45.53
CA SER A 11 -50.52 88.63 45.97
C SER A 11 -50.59 87.33 46.79
N PHE A 12 -51.60 87.18 47.65
CA PHE A 12 -51.79 85.98 48.47
C PHE A 12 -52.19 84.77 47.61
N ASN A 13 -53.07 84.96 46.63
CA ASN A 13 -53.44 83.91 45.68
C ASN A 13 -52.26 83.51 44.79
N LEU A 14 -51.42 84.46 44.40
CA LEU A 14 -50.19 84.18 43.65
C LEU A 14 -49.20 83.35 44.49
N LEU A 15 -48.99 83.71 45.76
CA LEU A 15 -48.15 82.94 46.69
C LEU A 15 -48.68 81.52 46.89
N LYS A 16 -49.99 81.37 47.07
CA LYS A 16 -50.64 80.06 47.25
C LYS A 16 -50.58 79.20 45.99
N ALA A 17 -50.66 79.82 44.81
CA ALA A 17 -50.45 79.13 43.53
C ALA A 17 -48.98 78.72 43.36
N SER A 18 -48.03 79.59 43.73
CA SER A 18 -46.59 79.30 43.70
C SER A 18 -46.21 78.15 44.63
N GLU A 19 -46.76 78.13 45.85
CA GLU A 19 -46.54 77.06 46.83
C GLU A 19 -47.06 75.71 46.33
N ARG A 20 -48.27 75.68 45.74
CA ARG A 20 -48.81 74.48 45.09
C ARG A 20 -47.91 74.00 43.96
N ASN A 21 -47.48 74.91 43.08
CA ASN A 21 -46.62 74.61 41.94
C ASN A 21 -45.26 74.06 42.40
N GLN A 22 -44.70 74.60 43.49
CA GLN A 22 -43.48 74.10 44.09
C GLN A 22 -43.65 72.66 44.63
N SER A 23 -44.79 72.36 45.25
CA SER A 23 -45.08 71.00 45.74
C SER A 23 -45.27 69.99 44.59
N GLU A 24 -45.94 70.40 43.51
CA GLU A 24 -46.15 69.57 42.31
C GLU A 24 -44.82 69.30 41.60
N LEU A 25 -43.96 70.31 41.48
CA LEU A 25 -42.62 70.16 40.92
C LEU A 25 -41.75 69.23 41.75
N GLN A 26 -41.80 69.31 43.09
CA GLN A 26 -41.08 68.36 43.95
C GLN A 26 -41.62 66.93 43.81
N GLY A 27 -42.93 66.76 43.67
CA GLY A 27 -43.55 65.48 43.37
C GLY A 27 -43.06 64.89 42.05
N ALA A 28 -43.08 65.69 40.98
CA ALA A 28 -42.61 65.29 39.66
C ALA A 28 -41.11 64.94 39.66
N ILE A 29 -40.26 65.72 40.34
CA ILE A 29 -38.83 65.43 40.48
C ILE A 29 -38.62 64.07 41.16
N LYS A 30 -39.35 63.80 42.24
CA LYS A 30 -39.24 62.53 42.98
C LYS A 30 -39.71 61.35 42.13
N GLU A 31 -40.74 61.53 41.32
CA GLU A 31 -41.25 60.52 40.41
C GLU A 31 -40.26 60.22 39.27
N ILE A 32 -39.65 61.26 38.71
CA ILE A 32 -38.56 61.16 37.71
C ILE A 32 -37.34 60.45 38.32
N GLU A 33 -36.94 60.79 39.54
CA GLU A 33 -35.81 60.16 40.22
C GLU A 33 -36.09 58.67 40.45
N SER A 34 -37.30 58.33 40.89
CA SER A 34 -37.72 56.93 41.08
C SER A 34 -37.74 56.15 39.76
N SER A 35 -38.21 56.79 38.68
CA SER A 35 -38.29 56.20 37.34
C SER A 35 -36.89 56.02 36.75
N THR A 36 -35.99 56.96 36.99
CA THR A 36 -34.59 56.87 36.57
C THR A 36 -33.88 55.73 37.30
N LYS A 37 -34.14 55.57 38.61
CA LYS A 37 -33.60 54.48 39.40
C LYS A 37 -34.14 53.11 38.94
N SER A 38 -35.43 53.02 38.62
CA SER A 38 -36.03 51.76 38.12
C SER A 38 -35.52 51.41 36.72
N LEU A 39 -35.38 52.41 35.84
CA LEU A 39 -34.77 52.25 34.52
C LEU A 39 -33.32 51.76 34.62
N ASN A 40 -32.52 52.36 35.49
CA ASN A 40 -31.13 51.95 35.69
C ASN A 40 -31.02 50.52 36.23
N SER A 41 -31.87 50.15 37.20
CA SER A 41 -31.93 48.77 37.69
C SER A 41 -32.35 47.77 36.61
N THR A 42 -33.30 48.17 35.75
CA THR A 42 -33.76 47.32 34.65
C THR A 42 -32.68 47.16 33.59
N ALA A 43 -31.94 48.23 33.28
CA ALA A 43 -30.82 48.18 32.36
C ALA A 43 -29.72 47.23 32.85
N GLN A 44 -29.36 47.31 34.14
CA GLN A 44 -28.40 46.39 34.75
C GLN A 44 -28.86 44.93 34.74
N ASP A 45 -30.15 44.66 35.00
CA ASP A 45 -30.71 43.30 34.93
C ASP A 45 -30.66 42.74 33.50
N ILE A 46 -30.98 43.57 32.49
CA ILE A 46 -30.89 43.20 31.08
C ILE A 46 -29.44 42.88 30.71
N GLU A 47 -28.48 43.74 31.07
CA GLU A 47 -27.07 43.52 30.79
C GLU A 47 -26.57 42.20 31.41
N SER A 48 -26.93 41.93 32.66
CA SER A 48 -26.59 40.68 33.36
C SER A 48 -27.19 39.46 32.67
N ARG A 49 -28.48 39.50 32.29
CA ARG A 49 -29.14 38.41 31.58
C ARG A 49 -28.55 38.15 30.21
N VAL A 50 -28.23 39.21 29.46
CA VAL A 50 -27.61 39.09 28.13
C VAL A 50 -26.22 38.47 28.27
N ALA A 51 -25.39 38.94 29.19
CA ALA A 51 -24.08 38.36 29.44
C ALA A 51 -24.16 36.87 29.82
N SER A 52 -25.13 36.49 30.67
CA SER A 52 -25.37 35.11 31.07
C SER A 52 -25.85 34.23 29.91
N ALA A 53 -26.76 34.73 29.07
CA ALA A 53 -27.25 34.00 27.90
C ALA A 53 -26.16 33.80 26.85
N VAL A 54 -25.33 34.83 26.60
CA VAL A 54 -24.21 34.76 25.65
C VAL A 54 -23.17 33.74 26.12
N THR A 55 -22.80 33.77 27.39
CA THR A 55 -21.83 32.81 27.96
C THR A 55 -22.35 31.38 27.94
N ALA A 56 -23.63 31.17 28.29
CA ALA A 56 -24.26 29.84 28.21
C ALA A 56 -24.32 29.30 26.78
N SER A 57 -24.76 30.12 25.82
CA SER A 57 -24.83 29.75 24.40
C SER A 57 -23.45 29.44 23.81
N SER A 58 -22.44 30.26 24.14
CA SER A 58 -21.06 30.03 23.72
C SER A 58 -20.49 28.71 24.25
N ARG A 59 -20.77 28.39 25.53
CA ARG A 59 -20.36 27.13 26.14
C ARG A 59 -21.04 25.93 25.48
N GLU A 60 -22.34 26.01 25.24
CA GLU A 60 -23.11 24.94 24.58
C GLU A 60 -22.62 24.70 23.15
N ALA A 61 -22.39 25.77 22.38
CA ALA A 61 -21.84 25.69 21.03
C ALA A 61 -20.43 25.05 21.04
N THR A 62 -19.59 25.44 21.99
CA THR A 62 -18.25 24.88 22.16
C THR A 62 -18.30 23.39 22.50
N GLU A 63 -19.14 22.99 23.47
CA GLU A 63 -19.31 21.57 23.83
C GLU A 63 -19.83 20.74 22.65
N TYR A 64 -20.76 21.27 21.86
CA TYR A 64 -21.27 20.61 20.66
C TYR A 64 -20.17 20.42 19.60
N ILE A 65 -19.40 21.47 19.31
CA ILE A 65 -18.28 21.42 18.36
C ILE A 65 -17.24 20.39 18.82
N VAL A 66 -16.85 20.43 20.10
CA VAL A 66 -15.88 19.49 20.68
C VAL A 66 -16.37 18.06 20.57
N LYS A 67 -17.63 17.79 20.93
CA LYS A 67 -18.23 16.44 20.79
C LYS A 67 -18.23 15.98 19.33
N LYS A 68 -18.57 16.85 18.39
CA LYS A 68 -18.62 16.52 16.96
C LYS A 68 -17.23 16.21 16.40
N VAL A 69 -16.24 17.04 16.73
CA VAL A 69 -14.83 16.82 16.35
C VAL A 69 -14.31 15.51 16.92
N LEU A 70 -14.54 15.24 18.21
CA LEU A 70 -14.18 13.96 18.84
C LEU A 70 -14.84 12.77 18.16
N SER A 71 -16.12 12.88 17.77
CA SER A 71 -16.81 11.79 17.07
C SER A 71 -16.21 11.53 15.70
N ASN A 72 -15.90 12.58 14.95
CA ASN A 72 -15.29 12.49 13.62
C ASN A 72 -13.88 11.89 13.70
N LEU A 73 -13.09 12.28 14.71
CA LEU A 73 -11.75 11.73 14.94
C LEU A 73 -11.80 10.24 15.27
N ARG A 74 -12.73 9.81 16.13
CA ARG A 74 -12.93 8.38 16.44
C ARG A 74 -13.34 7.58 15.21
N GLU A 75 -14.20 8.14 14.36
CA GLU A 75 -14.61 7.48 13.12
C GLU A 75 -13.45 7.38 12.12
N ALA A 76 -12.65 8.44 12.00
CA ALA A 76 -11.43 8.44 11.21
C ALA A 76 -10.41 7.41 11.71
N GLU A 77 -10.18 7.34 13.01
CA GLU A 77 -9.33 6.34 13.66
C GLU A 77 -9.80 4.92 13.33
N LYS A 78 -11.10 4.64 13.49
CA LYS A 78 -11.69 3.33 13.17
C LYS A 78 -11.53 2.96 11.69
N ASN A 79 -11.64 3.94 10.79
CA ASN A 79 -11.44 3.71 9.36
C ASN A 79 -9.95 3.48 9.03
N ALA A 80 -9.05 4.21 9.68
CA ALA A 80 -7.60 4.01 9.55
C ALA A 80 -7.18 2.62 10.06
N ASP A 81 -7.71 2.19 11.20
CA ASP A 81 -7.45 0.85 11.75
C ASP A 81 -7.96 -0.27 10.83
N ARG A 82 -9.17 -0.11 10.29
CA ARG A 82 -9.70 -1.03 9.26
C ARG A 82 -8.84 -1.06 7.99
N ALA A 83 -8.31 0.09 7.56
CA ALA A 83 -7.41 0.15 6.42
C ALA A 83 -6.10 -0.56 6.73
N SER A 84 -5.49 -0.27 7.87
CA SER A 84 -4.25 -0.89 8.36
C SER A 84 -4.36 -2.42 8.41
N THR A 85 -5.41 -2.93 9.05
CA THR A 85 -5.65 -4.38 9.16
C THR A 85 -5.88 -5.05 7.80
N ARG A 86 -6.52 -4.37 6.84
CA ARG A 86 -6.65 -4.86 5.46
C ARG A 86 -5.31 -4.87 4.73
N PHE A 87 -4.50 -3.83 4.87
CA PHE A 87 -3.16 -3.78 4.28
C PHE A 87 -2.24 -4.84 4.87
N GLU A 88 -2.28 -5.06 6.19
CA GLU A 88 -1.47 -6.10 6.84
C GLU A 88 -1.83 -7.50 6.33
N LYS A 89 -3.13 -7.79 6.22
CA LYS A 89 -3.61 -9.06 5.65
C LYS A 89 -3.22 -9.22 4.18
N ALA A 90 -3.38 -8.16 3.38
CA ALA A 90 -2.99 -8.17 1.98
C ALA A 90 -1.49 -8.35 1.80
N ALA A 91 -0.68 -7.71 2.64
CA ALA A 91 0.78 -7.83 2.62
C ALA A 91 1.21 -9.26 2.96
N LYS A 92 0.67 -9.86 4.04
CA LYS A 92 0.95 -11.26 4.40
C LYS A 92 0.55 -12.23 3.28
N PHE A 93 -0.61 -12.02 2.67
CA PHE A 93 -1.07 -12.86 1.55
C PHE A 93 -0.20 -12.68 0.30
N SER A 94 0.26 -11.46 0.03
CA SER A 94 1.15 -11.16 -1.10
C SER A 94 2.52 -11.83 -0.91
N VAL A 95 3.11 -11.73 0.29
CA VAL A 95 4.37 -12.41 0.62
C VAL A 95 4.23 -13.93 0.48
N LEU A 96 3.13 -14.51 0.95
CA LEU A 96 2.85 -15.93 0.78
C LEU A 96 2.75 -16.32 -0.71
N LYS A 97 2.02 -15.55 -1.52
CA LYS A 97 1.87 -15.78 -2.96
C LYS A 97 3.21 -15.71 -3.69
N ILE A 98 4.05 -14.72 -3.36
CA ILE A 98 5.40 -14.58 -3.91
C ILE A 98 6.26 -15.79 -3.51
N GLY A 99 6.21 -16.20 -2.24
CA GLY A 99 6.92 -17.38 -1.75
C GLY A 99 6.55 -18.67 -2.50
N VAL A 100 5.24 -18.89 -2.73
CA VAL A 100 4.76 -20.04 -3.51
C VAL A 100 5.23 -19.98 -4.97
N MET A 101 5.21 -18.80 -5.60
CA MET A 101 5.72 -18.63 -6.95
C MET A 101 7.21 -18.96 -7.05
N PHE A 102 8.03 -18.46 -6.12
CA PHE A 102 9.46 -18.81 -6.07
C PHE A 102 9.67 -20.30 -5.85
N PHE A 103 8.91 -20.92 -4.95
CA PHE A 103 9.01 -22.36 -4.69
C PHE A 103 8.69 -23.19 -5.94
N LEU A 104 7.63 -22.86 -6.67
CA LEU A 104 7.28 -23.51 -7.94
C LEU A 104 8.36 -23.30 -9.01
N PHE A 105 8.94 -22.10 -9.08
CA PHE A 105 10.04 -21.82 -10.00
C PHE A 105 11.28 -22.67 -9.68
N PHE A 106 11.65 -22.81 -8.40
CA PHE A 106 12.76 -23.68 -7.99
C PHE A 106 12.49 -25.15 -8.30
N LEU A 107 11.26 -25.64 -8.11
CA LEU A 107 10.89 -27.00 -8.50
C LEU A 107 11.02 -27.24 -10.01
N MET A 108 10.54 -26.30 -10.83
CA MET A 108 10.67 -26.36 -12.29
C MET A 108 12.13 -26.31 -12.74
N ALA A 109 12.90 -25.37 -12.20
CA ALA A 109 14.33 -25.24 -12.50
C ALA A 109 15.10 -26.50 -12.07
N GLY A 110 14.82 -27.05 -10.89
CA GLY A 110 15.41 -28.29 -10.40
C GLY A 110 15.05 -29.49 -11.27
N ALA A 111 13.80 -29.61 -11.71
CA ALA A 111 13.36 -30.66 -12.63
C ALA A 111 14.03 -30.55 -14.01
N LEU A 112 14.18 -29.34 -14.54
CA LEU A 112 14.87 -29.09 -15.80
C LEU A 112 16.37 -29.42 -15.70
N LEU A 113 17.02 -29.01 -14.60
CA LEU A 113 18.42 -29.38 -14.33
C LEU A 113 18.55 -30.90 -14.20
N TRP A 114 17.67 -31.55 -13.44
CA TRP A 114 17.67 -33.01 -13.32
C TRP A 114 17.54 -33.70 -14.67
N PHE A 115 16.62 -33.24 -15.52
CA PHE A 115 16.43 -33.77 -16.86
C PHE A 115 17.66 -33.55 -17.76
N MET A 116 18.26 -32.37 -17.73
CA MET A 116 19.43 -32.05 -18.55
C MET A 116 20.68 -32.79 -18.10
N PHE A 117 20.91 -32.93 -16.79
CA PHE A 117 22.14 -33.47 -16.24
C PHE A 117 22.10 -34.98 -15.97
N ILE A 118 20.99 -35.55 -15.48
CA ILE A 118 20.92 -37.00 -15.16
C ILE A 118 20.44 -37.82 -16.36
N LYS A 119 19.52 -37.30 -17.18
CA LYS A 119 18.93 -38.11 -18.29
C LYS A 119 19.72 -38.03 -19.60
N ASN A 120 20.33 -36.89 -19.90
CA ASN A 120 20.93 -36.62 -21.22
C ASN A 120 22.46 -36.59 -21.24
N ILE A 121 23.15 -36.64 -20.10
CA ILE A 121 24.59 -36.88 -20.08
C ILE A 121 24.78 -38.39 -20.11
N PRO A 122 25.31 -39.00 -21.20
CA PRO A 122 25.70 -40.40 -21.18
C PRO A 122 26.62 -40.57 -19.98
N THR A 123 26.27 -41.48 -19.08
CA THR A 123 27.00 -41.70 -17.83
C THR A 123 28.48 -41.87 -18.19
N ILE A 124 29.41 -41.36 -17.37
CA ILE A 124 30.86 -41.45 -17.63
C ILE A 124 31.28 -42.87 -18.06
N ASP A 125 30.58 -43.90 -17.57
CA ASP A 125 30.66 -45.28 -17.99
C ASP A 125 30.42 -45.53 -19.49
N GLU A 126 29.38 -44.97 -20.10
CA GLU A 126 29.11 -45.13 -21.53
C GLU A 126 30.21 -44.46 -22.37
N ILE A 127 30.65 -43.26 -21.97
CA ILE A 127 31.76 -42.56 -22.65
C ILE A 127 33.05 -43.40 -22.57
N ASN A 128 33.33 -44.01 -21.42
CA ASN A 128 34.49 -44.88 -21.25
C ASN A 128 34.35 -46.19 -22.04
N ARG A 129 33.15 -46.76 -22.14
CA ARG A 129 32.89 -47.94 -22.97
C ARG A 129 33.13 -47.65 -24.45
N LEU A 130 32.60 -46.54 -24.97
CA LEU A 130 32.83 -46.12 -26.36
C LEU A 130 34.31 -45.82 -26.63
N LYS A 131 35.05 -45.26 -25.67
CA LYS A 131 36.51 -45.07 -25.80
C LYS A 131 37.26 -46.39 -25.86
N ASN A 132 36.90 -47.37 -25.03
CA ASN A 132 37.52 -48.70 -25.05
C ASN A 132 37.22 -49.42 -26.36
N GLU A 133 35.98 -49.42 -26.83
CA GLU A 133 35.60 -49.99 -28.12
C GLU A 133 36.37 -49.34 -29.28
N LYS A 134 36.53 -48.00 -29.25
CA LYS A 134 37.36 -47.29 -30.24
C LYS A 134 38.84 -47.68 -30.16
N SER A 135 39.39 -47.83 -28.95
CA SER A 135 40.80 -48.20 -28.77
C SER A 135 41.09 -49.60 -29.30
N ILE A 136 40.19 -50.56 -29.04
CA ILE A 136 40.30 -51.93 -29.55
C ILE A 136 40.23 -51.91 -31.08
N LEU A 137 39.27 -51.18 -31.65
CA LEU A 137 39.08 -51.11 -33.11
C LEU A 137 40.29 -50.45 -33.83
N VAL A 138 40.93 -49.46 -33.20
CA VAL A 138 42.15 -48.83 -33.72
C VAL A 138 43.34 -49.79 -33.67
N GLY A 139 43.48 -50.57 -32.59
CA GLY A 139 44.51 -51.61 -32.48
C GLY A 139 44.33 -52.70 -33.53
N GLU A 140 43.08 -53.12 -33.77
CA GLU A 140 42.75 -54.05 -34.85
C GLU A 140 43.13 -53.46 -36.21
N ILE A 141 42.66 -52.26 -36.57
CA ILE A 141 43.02 -51.61 -37.85
C ILE A 141 44.54 -51.49 -38.03
N ALA A 142 45.29 -51.16 -36.97
CA ALA A 142 46.75 -51.07 -37.04
C ALA A 142 47.40 -52.42 -37.31
N SER A 143 46.92 -53.50 -36.68
CA SER A 143 47.38 -54.87 -36.96
C SER A 143 47.00 -55.33 -38.37
N LEU A 144 45.80 -54.99 -38.85
CA LEU A 144 45.32 -55.31 -40.20
C LEU A 144 46.10 -54.56 -41.29
N LYS A 145 46.52 -53.31 -41.01
CA LYS A 145 47.37 -52.53 -41.93
C LYS A 145 48.76 -53.14 -42.14
N GLN A 146 49.21 -54.06 -41.27
CA GLN A 146 50.44 -54.82 -41.52
C GLN A 146 50.29 -55.84 -42.65
N TYR A 147 49.06 -56.28 -42.95
CA TYR A 147 48.77 -57.31 -43.96
C TYR A 147 48.36 -56.72 -45.33
N GLY A 148 48.13 -55.42 -45.43
CA GLY A 148 47.72 -54.76 -46.69
C GLY A 148 46.96 -53.45 -46.47
N GLU A 149 46.49 -52.85 -47.56
CA GLU A 149 45.68 -51.62 -47.48
C GLU A 149 44.23 -51.97 -47.08
N VAL A 150 43.75 -51.34 -46.00
CA VAL A 150 42.41 -51.62 -45.46
C VAL A 150 41.39 -50.76 -46.20
N SER A 151 40.45 -51.39 -46.90
CA SER A 151 39.38 -50.73 -47.66
C SER A 151 37.99 -51.26 -47.24
N ARG A 152 36.92 -50.70 -47.80
CA ARG A 152 35.53 -51.12 -47.53
C ARG A 152 34.93 -51.80 -48.76
N CYS A 153 34.56 -53.07 -48.65
CA CYS A 153 33.70 -53.75 -49.62
C CYS A 153 32.30 -53.89 -49.02
N ASP A 154 31.26 -53.39 -49.70
CA ASP A 154 29.85 -53.53 -49.30
C ASP A 154 29.58 -53.23 -47.80
N GLY A 155 30.19 -52.17 -47.29
CA GLY A 155 30.01 -51.71 -45.90
C GLY A 155 30.75 -52.53 -44.84
N LYS A 156 31.52 -53.57 -45.20
CA LYS A 156 32.35 -54.39 -44.30
C LYS A 156 33.84 -54.11 -44.52
N PRO A 157 34.69 -54.21 -43.47
CA PRO A 157 36.13 -54.03 -43.63
C PRO A 157 36.74 -55.19 -44.43
N CYS A 158 37.55 -54.86 -45.43
CA CYS A 158 38.33 -55.79 -46.26
C CYS A 158 39.79 -55.37 -46.27
N ILE A 159 40.71 -56.32 -46.46
CA ILE A 159 42.12 -56.03 -46.71
C ILE A 159 42.43 -56.35 -48.17
N GLN A 160 43.05 -55.40 -48.86
CA GLN A 160 43.70 -55.63 -50.15
C GLN A 160 45.14 -56.07 -49.88
N VAL A 161 45.43 -57.33 -50.18
CA VAL A 161 46.75 -57.93 -49.96
C VAL A 161 47.57 -57.78 -51.24
N ASP A 162 48.78 -57.23 -51.13
CA ASP A 162 49.70 -57.06 -52.26
C ASP A 162 50.25 -58.44 -52.68
N ASN A 163 49.83 -58.91 -53.85
CA ASN A 163 49.99 -60.29 -54.28
C ASN A 163 51.14 -60.45 -55.29
N SER A 164 52.31 -59.87 -55.00
CA SER A 164 53.53 -59.95 -55.83
C SER A 164 54.08 -61.38 -56.05
N THR A 165 53.38 -62.42 -55.58
CA THR A 165 53.64 -63.86 -55.82
C THR A 165 52.45 -64.63 -56.41
N TRP A 166 51.45 -63.94 -56.97
CA TRP A 166 50.26 -64.57 -57.54
C TRP A 166 50.41 -64.93 -59.03
N TYR A 167 50.19 -66.20 -59.36
CA TYR A 167 50.12 -66.71 -60.74
C TYR A 167 48.66 -67.08 -61.07
N GLY A 168 47.89 -66.13 -61.62
CA GLY A 168 46.64 -66.41 -62.36
C GLY A 168 45.43 -65.51 -62.07
N GLY A 169 45.04 -64.68 -63.06
CA GLY A 169 43.76 -63.95 -63.11
C GLY A 169 43.87 -62.44 -62.94
N GLU A 170 43.16 -61.67 -63.77
CA GLU A 170 43.28 -60.20 -63.94
C GLU A 170 42.70 -59.34 -62.78
N GLU A 171 42.13 -59.95 -61.73
CA GLU A 171 41.57 -59.21 -60.59
C GLU A 171 42.25 -59.58 -59.26
N MET A 172 42.65 -58.57 -58.48
CA MET A 172 43.26 -58.77 -57.17
C MET A 172 42.25 -59.38 -56.18
N PRO A 173 42.60 -60.47 -55.45
CA PRO A 173 41.69 -61.08 -54.50
C PRO A 173 41.51 -60.21 -53.26
N TYR A 174 40.25 -59.94 -52.90
CA TYR A 174 39.88 -59.31 -51.64
C TYR A 174 39.41 -60.38 -50.65
N TYR A 175 39.92 -60.32 -49.42
CA TYR A 175 39.44 -61.19 -48.34
C TYR A 175 38.47 -60.43 -47.45
N ILE A 176 37.26 -60.97 -47.31
CA ILE A 176 36.25 -60.48 -46.38
C ILE A 176 36.55 -61.07 -45.01
N ILE A 177 36.75 -60.21 -44.02
CA ILE A 177 37.03 -60.65 -42.66
C ILE A 177 35.71 -61.05 -41.99
N ILE A 178 35.55 -62.34 -41.72
CA ILE A 178 34.41 -62.86 -40.96
C ILE A 178 34.84 -63.04 -39.51
N ARG A 179 34.20 -62.31 -38.60
CA ARG A 179 34.44 -62.40 -37.16
C ARG A 179 34.00 -63.78 -36.67
N LYS A 180 34.91 -64.56 -36.06
CA LYS A 180 34.52 -65.74 -35.30
C LYS A 180 33.96 -65.23 -33.95
N GLN A 181 32.72 -65.59 -33.63
CA GLN A 181 32.13 -65.34 -32.32
C GLN A 181 32.88 -66.08 -31.22
#